data_AF-A0A352FGP1-F1
#
_entry.id   AF-A0A352FGP1-F1
#
_cell.length_a   1.000
_cell.length_b   1.000
_cell.length_c   1.000
_cell.angle_alpha   90.00
_cell.angle_beta   90.00
_cell.angle_gamma   90.00
#
_symmetry.space_group_name_H-M   'P 1'
#
loop_
_entity.id
_entity.type
_entity.pdbx_description
1 polymer ?
#
loop_
_entity_poly.entity_id
_entity_poly.type
_entity_poly.pdbx_seq_one_letter_code
_entity_poly.pdbx_strand_id
1 'polypeptide(L)'
;MKKIAFFTTIFALALFLGASVCQAQGGGAKQGPDVVRDPDMEKDSLHNLEVAREYFKLRKAYVASLQRCEEVLAGNPAFSKIDEVLYIAGTSSLNLAEAKGKQKPDQYVVHEGDKKSTLTTQDFRDKARDYLSQLVNSYPQSKFKDEALEDLKSLGGAKPKQSAP
;
A
#
# COMPACT_ATOMS: atom_id res chain seq x y z
N MET A 1 -17.19 12.40 -66.85
CA MET A 1 -17.25 13.28 -65.66
C MET A 1 -18.56 13.03 -64.92
N LYS A 2 -18.50 12.93 -63.58
CA LYS A 2 -19.60 12.89 -62.57
C LYS A 2 -20.27 11.51 -62.37
N LYS A 3 -19.77 10.67 -61.44
CA LYS A 3 -20.08 10.54 -59.97
C LYS A 3 -21.46 9.87 -59.73
N ILE A 4 -21.57 8.54 -59.60
CA ILE A 4 -21.55 7.71 -58.36
C ILE A 4 -22.34 8.40 -57.22
N ALA A 5 -23.63 8.06 -57.04
CA ALA A 5 -24.19 6.99 -56.18
C ALA A 5 -23.93 7.22 -54.68
N PHE A 6 -24.98 7.29 -53.85
CA PHE A 6 -25.39 6.17 -52.97
C PHE A 6 -26.56 6.54 -52.06
N PHE A 7 -27.36 5.51 -51.80
CA PHE A 7 -28.62 5.47 -51.06
C PHE A 7 -28.48 5.79 -49.57
N THR A 8 -29.50 6.48 -49.07
CA THR A 8 -29.77 6.80 -47.66
C THR A 8 -30.52 5.68 -46.94
N THR A 9 -29.90 5.21 -45.85
CA THR A 9 -30.46 5.04 -44.50
C THR A 9 -31.49 3.94 -44.19
N ILE A 10 -31.09 3.08 -43.23
CA ILE A 10 -31.76 2.72 -41.95
C ILE A 10 -31.62 1.20 -41.72
N PHE A 11 -30.71 0.82 -40.83
CA PHE A 11 -30.81 -0.46 -40.12
C PHE A 11 -30.47 -0.21 -38.66
N ALA A 12 -31.50 -0.24 -37.83
CA ALA A 12 -31.39 -0.17 -36.39
C ALA A 12 -30.87 -1.52 -35.88
N LEU A 13 -29.67 -1.53 -35.29
CA LEU A 13 -29.17 -2.67 -34.51
C LEU A 13 -28.61 -2.15 -33.19
N ALA A 14 -29.51 -1.83 -32.27
CA ALA A 14 -29.20 -1.56 -30.87
C ALA A 14 -29.45 -2.83 -30.05
N LEU A 15 -28.47 -3.74 -30.04
CA LEU A 15 -28.38 -4.86 -29.10
C LEU A 15 -26.91 -5.01 -28.64
N PHE A 16 -26.44 -4.02 -27.88
CA PHE A 16 -25.24 -4.15 -27.04
C PHE A 16 -25.47 -3.38 -25.75
N LEU A 17 -26.16 -4.03 -24.81
CA LEU A 17 -26.13 -3.76 -23.39
C LEU A 17 -25.72 -5.11 -22.79
N GLY A 18 -24.50 -5.32 -22.28
CA GLY A 18 -23.79 -4.46 -21.35
C GLY A 18 -24.14 -4.88 -19.92
N ALA A 19 -23.70 -6.07 -19.50
CA ALA A 19 -23.76 -6.49 -18.10
C ALA A 19 -22.72 -7.56 -17.78
N SER A 20 -21.43 -7.25 -17.97
CA SER A 20 -20.36 -7.93 -17.23
C SER A 20 -20.34 -7.37 -15.81
N VAL A 21 -21.29 -7.79 -14.98
CA VAL A 21 -21.25 -7.53 -13.54
C VAL A 21 -20.31 -8.57 -12.93
N CYS A 22 -19.01 -8.38 -13.12
CA CYS A 22 -18.02 -8.98 -12.22
C CYS A 22 -18.02 -8.19 -10.91
N GLN A 23 -19.06 -8.39 -10.10
CA GLN A 23 -18.95 -8.11 -8.66
C GLN A 23 -18.19 -9.27 -8.04
N ALA A 24 -16.88 -9.29 -8.27
CA ALA A 24 -15.97 -9.92 -7.31
C ALA A 24 -15.92 -8.96 -6.11
N GLN A 25 -16.98 -8.95 -5.31
CA GLN A 25 -16.88 -8.44 -3.94
C GLN A 25 -15.74 -9.23 -3.30
N GLY A 26 -14.63 -8.54 -3.02
CA GLY A 26 -13.42 -9.11 -2.47
C GLY A 26 -13.73 -9.82 -1.16
N GLY A 27 -14.03 -11.12 -1.27
CA GLY A 27 -14.15 -12.05 -0.17
C GLY A 27 -12.85 -11.98 0.61
N GLY A 28 -12.96 -11.47 1.83
CA GLY A 28 -11.84 -11.08 2.66
C GLY A 28 -10.81 -12.18 2.75
N ALA A 29 -9.58 -11.86 2.33
CA ALA A 29 -8.42 -12.54 2.85
C ALA A 29 -8.46 -12.33 4.37
N LYS A 30 -8.91 -13.34 5.12
CA LYS A 30 -8.70 -13.40 6.56
C LYS A 30 -7.19 -13.57 6.77
N GLN A 31 -6.45 -12.47 6.77
CA GLN A 31 -5.00 -12.46 6.99
C GLN A 31 -4.70 -11.72 8.29
N GLY A 32 -4.89 -12.44 9.40
CA GLY A 32 -4.57 -11.96 10.74
C GLY A 32 -5.36 -12.72 11.81
N PRO A 33 -5.04 -12.51 13.10
CA PRO A 33 -5.82 -13.06 14.21
C PRO A 33 -7.31 -12.75 14.04
N ASP A 34 -8.17 -13.64 14.56
CA ASP A 34 -9.60 -13.40 14.57
C ASP A 34 -9.91 -12.35 15.64
N VAL A 35 -10.25 -11.13 15.20
CA VAL A 35 -10.49 -9.97 16.05
C VAL A 35 -11.81 -9.33 15.62
N VAL A 36 -12.58 -8.88 16.61
CA VAL A 36 -13.73 -8.00 16.37
C VAL A 36 -13.20 -6.67 15.84
N ARG A 37 -13.58 -6.32 14.61
CA ARG A 37 -13.13 -5.12 13.91
C ARG A 37 -14.25 -4.10 13.90
N ASP A 38 -13.94 -2.87 14.25
CA ASP A 38 -14.86 -1.74 14.13
C ASP A 38 -15.04 -1.38 12.64
N PRO A 39 -16.28 -1.43 12.10
CA PRO A 39 -16.53 -1.13 10.69
C PRO A 39 -16.09 0.27 10.24
N ASP A 40 -16.21 1.27 11.12
CA ASP A 40 -15.85 2.66 10.78
C ASP A 40 -14.32 2.80 10.73
N MET A 41 -13.60 2.22 11.68
CA MET A 41 -12.13 2.18 11.65
C MET A 41 -11.60 1.38 10.45
N GLU A 42 -12.26 0.30 10.06
CA GLU A 42 -11.92 -0.47 8.85
C GLU A 42 -12.08 0.38 7.58
N LYS A 43 -13.18 1.14 7.47
CA LYS A 43 -13.44 2.01 6.33
C LYS A 43 -12.40 3.13 6.21
N ASP A 44 -12.07 3.79 7.33
CA ASP A 44 -11.08 4.86 7.35
C ASP A 44 -9.67 4.35 7.05
N SER A 45 -9.34 3.16 7.56
CA SER A 45 -8.06 2.50 7.27
C SER A 45 -7.96 2.06 5.80
N LEU A 46 -9.07 1.58 5.23
CA LEU A 46 -9.14 1.22 3.82
C LEU A 46 -8.95 2.44 2.92
N HIS A 47 -9.58 3.58 3.26
CA HIS A 47 -9.39 4.82 2.52
C HIS A 47 -7.91 5.25 2.52
N ASN A 48 -7.26 5.22 3.68
CA ASN A 48 -5.82 5.53 3.78
C ASN A 48 -4.96 4.56 2.97
N LEU A 49 -5.26 3.26 3.01
CA LEU A 49 -4.55 2.27 2.20
C LEU A 49 -4.75 2.50 0.69
N GLU A 50 -5.93 2.89 0.24
CA GLU A 50 -6.18 3.23 -1.16
C GLU A 50 -5.36 4.45 -1.61
N VAL A 51 -5.31 5.49 -0.78
CA VAL A 51 -4.46 6.66 -1.02
C VAL A 51 -2.97 6.29 -1.01
N ALA A 52 -2.55 5.43 -0.08
CA ALA A 52 -1.19 4.93 0.00
C ALA A 52 -0.77 4.16 -1.27
N ARG A 53 -1.65 3.30 -1.81
CA ARG A 53 -1.42 2.56 -3.06
C ARG A 53 -1.23 3.48 -4.26
N GLU A 54 -2.06 4.52 -4.37
CA GLU A 54 -1.96 5.52 -5.43
C GLU A 54 -0.62 6.25 -5.37
N TYR A 55 -0.22 6.67 -4.16
CA TYR A 55 1.08 7.30 -3.94
C TYR A 55 2.25 6.36 -4.24
N PHE A 56 2.14 5.10 -3.83
CA PHE A 56 3.18 4.09 -4.01
C PHE A 56 3.39 3.75 -5.49
N LYS A 57 2.32 3.35 -6.21
CA LYS A 57 2.42 2.77 -7.55
C LYS A 57 2.50 3.82 -8.65
N LEU A 58 1.55 4.74 -8.70
CA LEU A 58 1.41 5.66 -9.83
C LEU A 58 2.29 6.90 -9.65
N ARG A 59 2.23 7.49 -8.45
CA ARG A 59 2.88 8.78 -8.20
C ARG A 59 4.35 8.62 -7.80
N LYS A 60 4.74 7.47 -7.25
CA LYS A 60 6.06 7.21 -6.63
C LYS A 60 6.40 8.28 -5.59
N ALA A 61 5.40 8.67 -4.81
CA ALA A 61 5.48 9.66 -3.74
C ALA A 61 5.59 8.91 -2.41
N TYR A 62 6.78 8.38 -2.13
CA TYR A 62 6.98 7.43 -1.04
C TYR A 62 6.88 8.06 0.36
N VAL A 63 7.14 9.36 0.52
CA VAL A 63 6.88 10.06 1.79
C VAL A 63 5.39 10.07 2.07
N ALA A 64 4.57 10.46 1.08
CA ALA A 64 3.12 10.50 1.25
C ALA A 64 2.52 9.10 1.42
N SER A 65 3.04 8.10 0.71
CA SER A 65 2.62 6.70 0.88
C SER A 65 2.94 6.19 2.30
N LEU A 66 4.17 6.40 2.76
CA LEU A 66 4.60 6.00 4.10
C LEU A 66 3.75 6.65 5.20
N GLN A 67 3.50 7.96 5.12
CA GLN A 67 2.69 8.68 6.11
C GLN A 67 1.27 8.12 6.22
N ARG A 68 0.63 7.78 5.09
CA ARG A 68 -0.71 7.14 5.10
C ARG A 68 -0.68 5.75 5.72
N CYS A 69 0.36 4.97 5.49
CA CYS A 69 0.51 3.68 6.14
C CYS A 69 0.74 3.83 7.65
N GLU A 70 1.55 4.80 8.07
CA GLU A 70 1.81 5.08 9.50
C GLU A 70 0.56 5.59 10.23
N GLU A 71 -0.31 6.35 9.57
CA GLU A 71 -1.63 6.71 10.09
C GLU A 71 -2.48 5.46 10.39
N VAL A 72 -2.49 4.47 9.48
CA VAL A 72 -3.22 3.20 9.70
C VAL A 72 -2.58 2.38 10.83
N LEU A 73 -1.25 2.27 10.86
CA LEU A 73 -0.53 1.50 11.89
C LEU A 73 -0.75 2.08 13.30
N ALA A 74 -0.81 3.40 13.41
CA ALA A 74 -1.08 4.08 14.68
C ALA A 74 -2.57 4.01 15.09
N GLY A 75 -3.48 4.17 14.13
CA GLY A 75 -4.91 4.26 14.39
C GLY A 75 -5.63 2.92 14.50
N ASN A 76 -5.26 1.93 13.68
CA ASN A 76 -5.94 0.63 13.58
C ASN A 76 -4.96 -0.52 13.28
N PRO A 77 -4.12 -0.95 14.24
CA PRO A 77 -3.17 -2.04 14.03
C PRO A 77 -3.82 -3.41 13.78
N ALA A 78 -5.12 -3.57 14.04
CA ALA A 78 -5.89 -4.79 13.77
C ALA A 78 -6.58 -4.80 12.39
N PHE A 79 -6.33 -3.78 11.57
CA PHE A 79 -6.93 -3.61 10.25
C PHE A 79 -6.83 -4.88 9.40
N SER A 80 -7.91 -5.21 8.70
CA SER A 80 -8.01 -6.45 7.90
C SER A 80 -6.95 -6.60 6.80
N LYS A 81 -6.29 -5.52 6.38
CA LYS A 81 -5.22 -5.52 5.35
C LYS A 81 -3.90 -4.95 5.87
N ILE A 82 -3.65 -5.10 7.16
CA ILE A 82 -2.46 -4.56 7.81
C ILE A 82 -1.15 -5.16 7.25
N ASP A 83 -1.19 -6.37 6.69
CA ASP A 83 -0.05 -6.97 6.01
C ASP A 83 0.36 -6.17 4.76
N GLU A 84 -0.61 -5.70 3.97
CA GLU A 84 -0.36 -4.80 2.84
C GLU A 84 0.16 -3.43 3.30
N VAL A 85 -0.37 -2.90 4.40
CA VAL A 85 0.10 -1.64 4.99
C VAL A 85 1.57 -1.76 5.41
N LEU A 86 1.94 -2.83 6.10
CA LEU A 86 3.33 -3.09 6.51
C LEU A 86 4.26 -3.24 5.30
N TYR A 87 3.82 -3.97 4.26
CA TYR A 87 4.58 -4.09 3.02
C TYR A 87 4.83 -2.72 2.37
N ILE A 88 3.77 -1.92 2.14
CA ILE A 88 3.91 -0.60 1.50
C ILE A 88 4.75 0.35 2.35
N ALA A 89 4.59 0.35 3.68
CA ALA A 89 5.42 1.15 4.58
C ALA A 89 6.90 0.75 4.52
N GLY A 90 7.17 -0.56 4.55
CA GLY A 90 8.52 -1.11 4.46
C GLY A 90 9.21 -0.75 3.15
N THR A 91 8.57 -1.05 2.02
CA THR A 91 9.13 -0.78 0.69
C THR A 91 9.20 0.72 0.38
N SER A 92 8.27 1.54 0.88
CA SER A 92 8.38 3.01 0.77
C SER A 92 9.60 3.52 1.54
N SER A 93 9.83 3.02 2.75
CA SER A 93 11.01 3.37 3.56
C SER A 93 12.30 2.96 2.86
N LEU A 94 12.35 1.75 2.28
CA LEU A 94 13.52 1.28 1.53
C LEU A 94 13.79 2.15 0.29
N ASN A 95 12.75 2.49 -0.47
CA ASN A 95 12.88 3.39 -1.61
C ASN A 95 13.39 4.78 -1.19
N LEU A 96 12.96 5.30 -0.03
CA LEU A 96 13.45 6.58 0.50
C LEU A 96 14.91 6.50 0.94
N ALA A 97 15.33 5.39 1.56
CA ALA A 97 16.74 5.16 1.89
C ALA A 97 17.64 5.24 0.65
N GLU A 98 17.13 4.78 -0.50
CA GLU A 98 17.80 4.78 -1.79
C GLU A 98 17.56 6.06 -2.61
N ALA A 99 16.91 7.06 -2.02
CA ALA A 99 16.52 8.33 -2.67
C ALA A 99 15.73 8.13 -3.99
N LYS A 100 14.93 7.06 -4.07
CA LYS A 100 14.03 6.78 -5.20
C LYS A 100 12.71 7.55 -5.07
N GLY A 101 12.02 7.68 -6.20
CA GLY A 101 10.69 8.30 -6.28
C GLY A 101 10.73 9.77 -6.66
N LYS A 102 9.58 10.45 -6.53
CA LYS A 102 9.43 11.88 -6.86
C LYS A 102 9.63 12.81 -5.67
N GLN A 103 9.55 12.26 -4.46
CA GLN A 103 9.76 13.00 -3.21
C GLN A 103 11.16 12.72 -2.69
N LYS A 104 11.78 13.74 -2.10
CA LYS A 104 13.07 13.61 -1.45
C LYS A 104 12.90 13.09 -0.01
N PRO A 105 13.86 12.33 0.54
CA PRO A 105 13.77 11.81 1.91
C PRO A 105 13.67 12.88 2.99
N ASP A 106 14.25 14.07 2.76
CA ASP A 106 14.17 15.24 3.65
C ASP A 106 12.76 15.85 3.78
N GLN A 107 11.82 15.44 2.92
CA GLN A 107 10.41 15.83 3.03
C GLN A 107 9.65 15.01 4.08
N TYR A 108 10.21 13.89 4.55
CA TYR A 108 9.69 13.18 5.71
C TYR A 108 10.20 13.86 6.98
N VAL A 109 9.30 14.56 7.67
CA VAL A 109 9.60 15.30 8.88
C VAL A 109 8.96 14.60 10.07
N VAL A 110 9.79 14.27 11.05
CA VAL A 110 9.34 13.77 12.36
C VAL A 110 9.21 14.96 13.30
N HIS A 111 8.14 14.94 14.08
CA HIS A 111 7.83 15.96 15.08
C HIS A 111 8.01 15.36 16.48
N GLU A 112 9.00 15.83 17.22
CA GLU A 112 9.27 15.45 18.61
C GLU A 112 9.10 16.68 19.50
N GLY A 113 7.86 16.91 19.95
CA GLY A 113 7.48 18.17 20.60
C GLY A 113 7.67 19.35 19.65
N ASP A 114 8.47 20.34 20.07
CA ASP A 114 8.78 21.53 19.25
C ASP A 114 9.90 21.28 18.22
N LYS A 115 10.56 20.13 18.26
CA LYS A 115 11.67 19.81 17.35
C LYS A 115 11.16 19.12 16.09
N LYS A 116 11.64 19.61 14.95
CA LYS A 116 11.47 18.98 13.64
C LYS A 116 12.80 18.38 13.21
N SER A 117 12.81 17.10 12.89
CA SER A 117 13.98 16.40 12.36
C SER A 117 13.60 15.64 11.10
N THR A 118 14.59 15.42 10.23
CA THR A 118 14.49 14.52 9.10
C THR A 118 15.22 13.23 9.43
N LEU A 119 14.89 12.17 8.72
CA LEU A 119 15.55 10.88 8.88
C LEU A 119 16.77 10.76 7.99
N THR A 120 17.79 10.07 8.49
CA THR A 120 18.96 9.66 7.72
C THR A 120 18.62 8.44 6.84
N THR A 121 19.50 8.13 5.88
CA THR A 121 19.41 6.90 5.09
C THR A 121 19.35 5.66 5.98
N GLN A 122 20.13 5.60 7.06
CA GLN A 122 20.12 4.44 7.95
C GLN A 122 18.80 4.33 8.71
N ASP A 123 18.23 5.44 9.17
CA ASP A 123 16.93 5.44 9.86
C ASP A 123 15.82 4.89 8.95
N PHE A 124 15.84 5.23 7.66
CA PHE A 124 14.90 4.65 6.69
C PHE A 124 15.11 3.15 6.46
N ARG A 125 16.36 2.68 6.45
CA ARG A 125 16.65 1.23 6.36
C ARG A 125 16.17 0.50 7.60
N ASP A 126 16.33 1.10 8.78
CA ASP A 126 15.87 0.52 10.03
C ASP A 126 14.34 0.47 10.08
N LYS A 127 13.65 1.55 9.69
CA LYS A 127 12.18 1.55 9.50
C LYS A 127 11.72 0.49 8.51
N ALA A 128 12.37 0.39 7.34
CA ALA A 128 12.05 -0.63 6.35
C ALA A 128 12.16 -2.03 6.95
N ARG A 129 13.26 -2.29 7.66
CA ARG A 129 13.50 -3.55 8.33
C ARG A 129 12.45 -3.85 9.40
N ASP A 130 12.02 -2.86 10.17
CA ASP A 130 10.99 -3.03 11.19
C ASP A 130 9.65 -3.47 10.59
N TYR A 131 9.13 -2.73 9.62
CA TYR A 131 7.85 -3.05 9.00
C TYR A 131 7.87 -4.39 8.28
N LEU A 132 8.92 -4.68 7.50
CA LEU A 132 9.04 -5.94 6.78
C LEU A 132 9.26 -7.13 7.73
N SER A 133 10.00 -6.94 8.84
CA SER A 133 10.14 -7.98 9.86
C SER A 133 8.80 -8.27 10.53
N GLN A 134 8.02 -7.23 10.86
CA GLN A 134 6.70 -7.40 11.44
C GLN A 134 5.76 -8.16 10.49
N LEU A 135 5.80 -7.83 9.19
CA LEU A 135 5.05 -8.51 8.14
C LEU A 135 5.35 -10.02 8.13
N VAL A 136 6.62 -10.41 8.01
CA VAL A 136 6.99 -11.83 7.89
C VAL A 136 6.75 -12.61 9.18
N ASN A 137 6.89 -11.96 10.34
CA ASN A 137 6.71 -12.60 11.66
C ASN A 137 5.25 -12.75 12.06
N SER A 138 4.40 -11.78 11.71
CA SER A 138 3.01 -11.71 12.18
C SER A 138 2.00 -12.17 11.13
N TYR A 139 2.39 -12.12 9.85
CA TYR A 139 1.54 -12.50 8.72
C TYR A 139 2.28 -13.45 7.76
N PRO A 140 2.72 -14.63 8.23
CA PRO A 140 3.51 -15.58 7.42
C PRO A 140 2.76 -16.15 6.21
N GLN A 141 1.45 -15.98 6.15
CA GLN A 141 0.57 -16.32 5.03
C GLN A 141 0.34 -15.14 4.05
N SER A 142 0.93 -13.97 4.30
CA SER A 142 0.77 -12.81 3.42
C SER A 142 1.35 -13.10 2.04
N LYS A 143 0.66 -12.62 1.00
CA LYS A 143 1.18 -12.69 -0.38
C LYS A 143 2.44 -11.85 -0.60
N PHE A 144 2.71 -10.90 0.31
CA PHE A 144 3.88 -10.01 0.25
C PHE A 144 5.11 -10.60 0.95
N LYS A 145 4.97 -11.76 1.61
CA LYS A 145 6.04 -12.33 2.43
C LYS A 145 7.33 -12.56 1.66
N ASP A 146 7.26 -13.17 0.49
CA ASP A 146 8.47 -13.57 -0.24
C ASP A 146 9.26 -12.35 -0.72
N GLU A 147 8.55 -11.32 -1.17
CA GLU A 147 9.15 -10.04 -1.54
C GLU A 147 9.74 -9.32 -0.33
N ALA A 148 9.04 -9.31 0.80
CA ALA A 148 9.55 -8.75 2.05
C ALA A 148 10.81 -9.48 2.54
N LEU A 149 10.86 -10.81 2.41
CA LEU A 149 12.05 -11.61 2.74
C LEU A 149 13.23 -11.27 1.82
N GLU A 150 12.98 -11.02 0.54
CA GLU A 150 14.02 -10.60 -0.40
C GLU A 150 14.60 -9.24 0.00
N ASP A 151 13.74 -8.24 0.23
CA ASP A 151 14.16 -6.91 0.68
C ASP A 151 14.95 -7.00 2.00
N LEU A 152 14.50 -7.84 2.93
CA LEU A 152 15.17 -8.07 4.21
C LEU A 152 16.58 -8.63 4.09
N LYS A 153 16.92 -9.39 3.03
CA LYS A 153 18.31 -9.87 2.83
C LYS A 153 19.29 -8.71 2.75
N SER A 154 18.91 -7.64 2.07
CA SER A 154 19.73 -6.42 1.96
C SER A 154 19.77 -5.62 3.26
N LEU A 155 18.85 -5.87 4.20
CA LEU A 155 18.70 -5.15 5.47
C LEU A 155 19.27 -5.91 6.67
N GLY A 156 19.99 -7.02 6.45
CA GLY A 156 20.54 -7.85 7.52
C GLY A 156 19.55 -8.87 8.09
N GLY A 157 18.53 -9.23 7.32
CA GLY A 157 17.53 -10.24 7.65
C GLY A 157 16.41 -9.74 8.58
N ALA A 158 15.37 -10.57 8.72
CA ALA A 158 14.26 -10.30 9.62
C ALA A 158 14.73 -10.12 11.07
N LYS A 159 14.24 -9.09 11.75
CA LYS A 159 14.38 -8.95 13.20
C LYS A 159 13.58 -10.07 13.89
N PRO A 160 14.08 -10.61 15.02
CA PRO A 160 13.31 -11.55 15.82
C PRO A 160 11.95 -10.94 16.20
N LYS A 161 10.92 -11.78 16.31
CA LYS A 161 9.63 -11.36 16.84
C LYS A 161 9.87 -10.85 18.27
N GLN A 162 9.64 -9.55 18.51
CA GLN A 162 9.67 -9.02 19.86
C GLN A 162 8.61 -9.77 20.68
N SER A 163 9.06 -10.53 21.68
CA SER A 163 8.20 -11.05 22.74
C SER A 163 7.60 -9.85 23.45
N ALA A 164 6.27 -9.71 23.43
CA ALA A 164 5.59 -8.74 24.27
C ALA A 164 6.03 -8.95 25.74
N PRO A 165 6.30 -7.88 26.50
CA PRO A 165 6.53 -7.99 27.94
C PRO A 165 5.31 -8.56 28.68
#